data_AF-A0A353HBH4-F1
#
_entry.id   AF-A0A353HBH4-F1
#
_cell.length_a   1.000
_cell.length_b   1.000
_cell.length_c   1.000
_cell.angle_alpha   90.00
_cell.angle_beta   90.00
_cell.angle_gamma   90.00
#
_symmetry.space_group_name_H-M   'P 1'
#
loop_
_entity.id
_entity.type
_entity.pdbx_description
1 polymer ?
#
loop_
_entity_poly.entity_id
_entity_poly.type
_entity_poly.pdbx_seq_one_letter_code
_entity_poly.pdbx_strand_id
1 'polypeptide(L)'
;MSICVKEIKSQKEITGSLIGNVVLKYYYLELLSKVKRKPLRQIIKRQADLINVLKTLKTQDVQEEKKYFLKGDLSEKAFLLLADETKSVEDRTSLLEDLKDIATLALNKGYALAEKQAEIENLKIFSDKRYSLSSYEPFCWYVLQRKTENKNVKILFSSKLAGLDEEKIKQRLIKV
;
A
#
# COMPACT_ATOMS: atom_id res chain seq x y z
N MET A 1 20.84 15.22 13.57
CA MET A 1 19.67 14.38 13.93
C MET A 1 18.68 14.43 12.77
N SER A 2 18.36 13.29 12.15
CA SER A 2 17.42 13.20 11.01
C SER A 2 16.07 13.85 11.35
N ILE A 3 15.42 14.52 10.38
CA ILE A 3 14.13 15.22 10.57
C ILE A 3 13.08 14.27 11.16
N CYS A 4 13.06 13.02 10.70
CA CYS A 4 12.22 11.95 11.24
C CYS A 4 12.35 11.79 12.76
N VAL A 5 13.58 11.75 13.29
CA VAL A 5 13.83 11.57 14.73
C VAL A 5 13.40 12.80 15.53
N LYS A 6 13.52 14.00 14.96
CA LYS A 6 13.04 15.22 15.60
C LYS A 6 11.52 15.22 15.74
N GLU A 7 10.79 14.84 14.68
CA GLU A 7 9.31 14.79 14.69
C GLU A 7 8.77 13.74 15.68
N ILE A 8 9.44 12.58 15.80
CA ILE A 8 9.07 11.57 16.80
C ILE A 8 9.26 12.11 18.22
N LYS A 9 10.39 12.76 18.50
CA LYS A 9 10.70 13.30 19.84
C LYS A 9 9.84 14.49 20.25
N SER A 10 9.23 15.20 19.29
CA SER A 10 8.35 16.32 19.59
C SER A 10 6.92 15.92 19.96
N GLN A 11 6.54 14.64 19.82
CA GLN A 11 5.20 14.18 20.19
C GLN A 11 5.08 13.99 21.70
N LYS A 12 3.91 14.33 22.25
CA LYS A 12 3.60 14.16 23.68
C LYS A 12 3.57 12.68 24.09
N GLU A 13 3.10 11.82 23.19
CA GLU A 13 3.02 10.38 23.39
C GLU A 13 3.65 9.66 22.20
N ILE A 14 4.51 8.68 22.48
CA ILE A 14 5.24 7.92 21.45
C ILE A 14 4.70 6.50 21.41
N THR A 15 3.93 6.19 20.37
CA THR A 15 3.36 4.85 20.13
C THR A 15 4.05 4.16 18.94
N GLY A 16 3.93 2.83 18.86
CA GLY A 16 4.48 2.07 17.72
C GLY A 16 3.85 2.47 16.37
N SER A 17 2.55 2.79 16.36
CA SER A 17 1.85 3.27 15.16
C SER A 17 2.37 4.63 14.71
N LEU A 18 2.59 5.57 15.65
CA LEU A 18 3.20 6.86 15.36
C LEU A 18 4.58 6.71 14.73
N ILE A 19 5.46 5.92 15.35
CA ILE A 19 6.81 5.68 14.83
C ILE A 19 6.72 5.12 13.40
N GLY A 20 5.87 4.11 13.19
CA GLY A 20 5.66 3.53 11.86
C GLY A 20 5.20 4.54 10.83
N ASN A 21 4.23 5.39 11.17
CA ASN A 21 3.68 6.42 10.29
C ASN A 21 4.73 7.48 9.93
N VAL A 22 5.45 8.00 10.92
CA VAL A 22 6.49 9.02 10.71
C VAL A 22 7.64 8.46 9.89
N VAL A 23 8.15 7.27 10.22
CA VAL A 23 9.23 6.62 9.47
C VAL A 23 8.81 6.38 8.03
N LEU A 24 7.60 5.85 7.79
CA LEU A 24 7.12 5.55 6.46
C LEU A 24 6.98 6.82 5.60
N LYS A 25 6.43 7.89 6.17
CA LYS A 25 6.35 9.21 5.52
C LYS A 25 7.70 9.70 5.05
N TYR A 26 8.70 9.75 5.95
CA TYR A 26 10.04 10.23 5.60
C TYR A 26 10.77 9.28 4.65
N TYR A 27 10.57 7.96 4.77
CA TYR A 27 11.11 6.99 3.82
C TYR A 27 10.64 7.26 2.39
N TYR A 28 9.34 7.46 2.16
CA TYR A 28 8.82 7.76 0.82
C TYR A 28 9.29 9.13 0.30
N LEU A 29 9.35 10.15 1.16
CA LEU A 29 9.90 11.47 0.80
C LEU A 29 11.36 11.38 0.36
N GLU A 30 12.19 10.67 1.13
CA GLU A 30 13.59 10.49 0.82
C GLU A 30 13.77 9.64 -0.45
N LEU A 31 13.05 8.52 -0.57
CA LEU A 31 13.09 7.66 -1.73
C LEU A 31 12.75 8.43 -3.03
N LEU A 32 11.67 9.23 -3.00
CA LEU A 32 11.30 10.09 -4.13
C LEU A 32 12.30 11.24 -4.35
N SER A 33 13.09 11.66 -3.37
CA SER A 33 14.15 12.65 -3.60
C SER A 33 15.34 12.07 -4.36
N LYS A 34 15.67 10.79 -4.09
CA LYS A 34 16.84 10.09 -4.62
C LYS A 34 16.59 9.44 -5.99
N VAL A 35 15.42 8.84 -6.19
CA VAL A 35 15.10 8.15 -7.45
C VAL A 35 14.82 9.17 -8.54
N LYS A 36 15.68 9.23 -9.57
CA LYS A 36 15.54 10.18 -10.69
C LYS A 36 14.79 9.62 -11.90
N ARG A 37 14.79 8.29 -12.09
CA ARG A 37 14.14 7.63 -13.24
C ARG A 37 12.63 7.76 -13.16
N LYS A 38 12.00 8.36 -14.18
CA LYS A 38 10.55 8.64 -14.22
C LYS A 38 9.68 7.39 -13.97
N PRO A 39 9.91 6.23 -14.62
CA PRO A 39 9.06 5.06 -14.42
C PRO A 39 9.12 4.53 -12.98
N LEU A 40 10.31 4.44 -12.39
CA LEU A 40 10.47 4.05 -10.98
C LEU A 40 9.76 5.02 -10.03
N ARG A 41 9.83 6.32 -10.29
CA ARG A 41 9.11 7.32 -9.48
C ARG A 41 7.60 7.12 -9.56
N GLN A 42 7.04 6.88 -10.75
CA GLN A 42 5.60 6.62 -10.92
C GLN A 42 5.16 5.40 -10.12
N ILE A 43 5.97 4.35 -10.10
CA ILE A 43 5.68 3.13 -9.34
C ILE A 43 5.71 3.38 -7.84
N ILE A 44 6.73 4.11 -7.35
CA ILE A 44 6.82 4.48 -5.94
C ILE A 44 5.61 5.32 -5.52
N LYS A 45 5.20 6.28 -6.36
CA LYS A 45 4.00 7.09 -6.09
C LYS A 45 2.73 6.23 -6.06
N ARG A 46 2.55 5.35 -7.04
CA ARG A 46 1.41 4.40 -7.07
C ARG A 46 1.37 3.54 -5.81
N GLN A 47 2.52 3.07 -5.33
CA GLN A 47 2.60 2.33 -4.05
C GLN A 47 2.23 3.20 -2.85
N ALA A 48 2.64 4.47 -2.83
CA ALA A 48 2.24 5.42 -1.80
C ALA A 48 0.71 5.63 -1.81
N ASP A 49 0.11 5.79 -3.00
CA ASP A 49 -1.33 5.99 -3.15
C ASP A 49 -2.13 4.76 -2.71
N LEU A 50 -1.67 3.55 -3.04
CA LEU A 50 -2.25 2.30 -2.55
C LEU A 50 -2.29 2.25 -1.02
N ILE A 51 -1.18 2.60 -0.36
CA ILE A 51 -1.11 2.63 1.09
C ILE A 51 -2.05 3.71 1.65
N ASN A 52 -2.06 4.90 1.04
CA ASN A 52 -2.95 5.98 1.44
C ASN A 52 -4.42 5.56 1.35
N VAL A 53 -4.85 4.94 0.24
CA VAL A 53 -6.23 4.44 0.08
C VAL A 53 -6.58 3.45 1.19
N LEU A 54 -5.75 2.43 1.40
CA LEU A 54 -6.04 1.40 2.41
C LEU A 54 -6.01 1.95 3.84
N LYS A 55 -5.12 2.91 4.14
CA LYS A 55 -5.08 3.56 5.46
C LYS A 55 -6.25 4.49 5.68
N THR A 56 -6.61 5.30 4.68
CA THR A 56 -7.78 6.19 4.74
C THR A 56 -9.05 5.40 5.01
N LEU A 57 -9.18 4.23 4.39
CA LEU A 57 -10.34 3.37 4.64
C LEU A 57 -10.33 2.71 6.02
N LYS A 58 -9.19 2.63 6.71
CA LYS A 58 -9.07 2.04 8.06
C LYS A 58 -9.08 3.07 9.19
N THR A 59 -8.82 4.34 8.90
CA THR A 59 -8.66 5.36 9.94
C THR A 59 -10.00 5.78 10.52
N GLN A 60 -10.01 6.06 11.82
CA GLN A 60 -11.12 6.74 12.50
C GLN A 60 -10.88 8.26 12.59
N ASP A 61 -9.64 8.70 12.41
CA ASP A 61 -9.24 10.11 12.42
C ASP A 61 -8.61 10.48 11.08
N VAL A 62 -9.42 11.13 10.24
CA VAL A 62 -9.04 11.57 8.90
C VAL A 62 -8.01 12.71 8.98
N GLN A 63 -8.08 13.56 10.00
CA GLN A 63 -7.15 14.70 10.14
C GLN A 63 -5.77 14.22 10.56
N GLU A 64 -5.70 13.23 11.45
CA GLU A 64 -4.43 12.62 11.82
C GLU A 64 -3.81 11.84 10.64
N GLU A 65 -4.62 11.06 9.91
CA GLU A 65 -4.12 10.33 8.74
C GLU A 65 -3.58 11.27 7.66
N LYS A 66 -4.23 12.43 7.45
CA LYS A 66 -3.76 13.47 6.54
C LYS A 66 -2.34 13.97 6.88
N LYS A 67 -1.94 14.01 8.15
CA LYS A 67 -0.59 14.44 8.57
C LYS A 67 0.50 13.47 8.13
N TYR A 68 0.16 12.19 8.02
CA TYR A 68 1.09 11.11 7.63
C TYR A 68 0.86 10.61 6.20
N PHE A 69 0.05 11.34 5.43
CA PHE A 69 -0.24 11.02 4.04
C PHE A 69 1.06 10.92 3.23
N LEU A 70 1.21 9.79 2.52
CA LEU A 70 2.39 9.52 1.73
C LEU A 70 2.34 10.31 0.43
N LYS A 71 3.50 10.76 -0.06
CA LYS A 71 3.59 11.55 -1.28
C LYS A 71 3.40 10.65 -2.52
N GLY A 72 2.18 10.64 -3.08
CA GLY A 72 1.87 10.02 -4.36
C GLY A 72 1.18 11.00 -5.32
N ASP A 73 0.28 10.48 -6.16
CA ASP A 73 -0.55 11.24 -7.10
C ASP A 73 -2.04 11.30 -6.67
N LEU A 74 -2.41 10.65 -5.56
CA LEU A 74 -3.75 10.73 -4.99
C LEU A 74 -4.06 12.15 -4.53
N SER A 75 -5.09 12.75 -5.13
CA SER A 75 -5.51 14.11 -4.80
C SER A 75 -6.15 14.21 -3.41
N GLU A 76 -6.02 15.37 -2.78
CA GLU A 76 -6.67 15.64 -1.48
C GLU A 76 -8.19 15.52 -1.56
N LYS A 77 -8.80 15.92 -2.68
CA LYS A 77 -10.25 15.77 -2.90
C LYS A 77 -10.65 14.29 -2.93
N ALA A 78 -9.87 13.45 -3.63
CA ALA A 78 -10.12 12.01 -3.66
C ALA A 78 -9.93 11.36 -2.28
N PHE A 79 -8.92 11.79 -1.53
CA PHE A 79 -8.70 11.36 -0.14
C PHE A 79 -9.90 11.70 0.77
N LEU A 80 -10.35 12.96 0.76
CA LEU A 80 -11.48 13.39 1.59
C LEU A 80 -12.78 12.69 1.19
N LEU A 81 -13.01 12.51 -0.10
CA LEU A 81 -14.18 11.80 -0.62
C LEU A 81 -14.16 10.31 -0.22
N LEU A 82 -12.98 9.67 -0.25
CA LEU A 82 -12.82 8.28 0.17
C LEU A 82 -13.13 8.07 1.65
N ALA A 83 -12.78 9.06 2.49
CA ALA A 83 -13.00 9.03 3.93
C ALA A 83 -14.45 9.32 4.35
N ASP A 84 -15.30 9.81 3.44
CA ASP A 84 -16.67 10.21 3.73
C ASP A 84 -17.60 8.99 3.84
N GLU A 85 -17.86 8.53 5.06
CA GLU A 85 -18.72 7.37 5.34
C GLU A 85 -20.21 7.61 5.04
N THR A 86 -20.64 8.86 4.86
CA THR A 86 -22.04 9.17 4.54
C THR A 86 -22.40 8.87 3.09
N LYS A 87 -21.40 8.65 2.24
CA LYS A 87 -21.56 8.44 0.80
C LYS A 87 -21.54 6.97 0.42
N SER A 88 -22.16 6.67 -0.72
CA SER A 88 -22.13 5.34 -1.33
C SER A 88 -20.69 4.93 -1.69
N VAL A 89 -20.43 3.62 -1.78
CA VAL A 89 -19.12 3.10 -2.21
C VAL A 89 -18.75 3.61 -3.61
N GLU A 90 -19.72 3.76 -4.50
CA GLU A 90 -19.54 4.26 -5.86
C GLU A 90 -19.06 5.72 -5.85
N ASP A 91 -19.69 6.57 -5.02
CA ASP A 91 -19.31 7.97 -4.88
C ASP A 91 -17.93 8.10 -4.24
N ARG A 92 -17.67 7.35 -3.15
CA ARG A 92 -16.40 7.37 -2.41
C ARG A 92 -15.20 6.98 -3.28
N THR A 93 -15.42 6.14 -4.28
CA THR A 93 -14.36 5.62 -5.15
C THR A 93 -14.33 6.26 -6.55
N SER A 94 -15.24 7.21 -6.82
CA SER A 94 -15.41 7.84 -8.14
C SER A 94 -14.17 8.56 -8.66
N LEU A 95 -13.33 9.11 -7.76
CA LEU A 95 -12.11 9.86 -8.09
C LEU A 95 -10.83 9.00 -8.07
N LEU A 96 -10.96 7.70 -7.85
CA LEU A 96 -9.84 6.78 -7.77
C LEU A 96 -9.72 5.98 -9.06
N GLU A 97 -9.09 6.52 -10.11
CA GLU A 97 -8.99 5.83 -11.42
C GLU A 97 -8.44 4.39 -11.31
N ASP A 98 -7.11 4.24 -11.19
CA ASP A 98 -6.44 2.94 -11.15
C ASP A 98 -6.61 2.18 -9.82
N LEU A 99 -7.22 2.83 -8.83
CA LEU A 99 -7.34 2.33 -7.46
C LEU A 99 -8.78 2.01 -7.05
N LYS A 100 -9.76 2.26 -7.94
CA LYS A 100 -11.19 2.06 -7.69
C LYS A 100 -11.46 0.66 -7.17
N ASP A 101 -11.01 -0.35 -7.92
CA ASP A 101 -11.31 -1.76 -7.64
C ASP A 101 -10.80 -2.18 -6.26
N ILE A 102 -9.62 -1.68 -5.86
CA ILE A 102 -9.02 -2.00 -4.56
C ILE A 102 -9.81 -1.33 -3.43
N ALA A 103 -10.21 -0.08 -3.61
CA ALA A 103 -11.01 0.64 -2.62
C ALA A 103 -12.42 0.05 -2.49
N THR A 104 -13.09 -0.23 -3.60
CA THR A 104 -14.41 -0.89 -3.64
C THR A 104 -14.35 -2.26 -2.98
N LEU A 105 -13.31 -3.03 -3.24
CA LEU A 105 -13.16 -4.36 -2.67
C LEU A 105 -12.87 -4.30 -1.16
N ALA A 106 -12.13 -3.30 -0.68
CA ALA A 106 -11.93 -3.07 0.75
C ALA A 106 -13.24 -2.75 1.47
N LEU A 107 -14.06 -1.87 0.87
CA LEU A 107 -15.35 -1.44 1.41
C LEU A 107 -16.40 -2.55 1.40
N ASN A 108 -16.45 -3.38 0.36
CA ASN A 108 -17.50 -4.39 0.18
C ASN A 108 -17.14 -5.78 0.72
N LYS A 109 -15.87 -6.20 0.59
CA LYS A 109 -15.43 -7.57 0.87
C LYS A 109 -14.35 -7.65 1.96
N GLY A 110 -13.90 -6.50 2.47
CA GLY A 110 -12.95 -6.39 3.55
C GLY A 110 -11.49 -6.21 3.11
N TYR A 111 -10.70 -5.65 4.02
CA TYR A 111 -9.34 -5.20 3.75
C TYR A 111 -8.36 -6.31 3.36
N ALA A 112 -8.53 -7.53 3.87
CA ALA A 112 -7.59 -8.62 3.58
C ALA A 112 -7.58 -8.97 2.08
N LEU A 113 -8.74 -8.96 1.43
CA LEU A 113 -8.83 -9.19 -0.01
C LEU A 113 -8.32 -7.98 -0.80
N ALA A 114 -8.50 -6.76 -0.30
CA ALA A 114 -8.01 -5.55 -0.94
C ALA A 114 -6.48 -5.45 -0.89
N GLU A 115 -5.88 -5.78 0.24
CA GLU A 115 -4.43 -5.92 0.39
C GLU A 115 -3.90 -6.99 -0.55
N LYS A 116 -4.57 -8.13 -0.67
CA LYS A 116 -4.21 -9.17 -1.64
C LYS A 116 -4.24 -8.62 -3.07
N GLN A 117 -5.31 -7.92 -3.46
CA GLN A 117 -5.44 -7.36 -4.81
C GLN A 117 -4.35 -6.31 -5.09
N ALA A 118 -4.06 -5.43 -4.12
CA ALA A 118 -2.99 -4.44 -4.24
C ALA A 118 -1.62 -5.09 -4.50
N GLU A 119 -1.32 -6.22 -3.86
CA GLU A 119 -0.07 -6.96 -4.10
C GLU A 119 -0.02 -7.61 -5.50
N ILE A 120 -1.15 -8.13 -5.98
CA ILE A 120 -1.27 -8.67 -7.34
C ILE A 120 -1.00 -7.56 -8.36
N GLU A 121 -1.64 -6.40 -8.20
CA GLU A 121 -1.43 -5.25 -9.08
C GLU A 121 0.02 -4.76 -9.04
N ASN A 122 0.65 -4.74 -7.87
CA ASN A 122 2.08 -4.40 -7.75
C ASN A 122 3.00 -5.35 -8.52
N LEU A 123 2.69 -6.66 -8.54
CA LEU A 123 3.49 -7.65 -9.27
C LEU A 123 3.34 -7.53 -10.79
N LYS A 124 2.16 -7.11 -11.29
CA LYS A 124 1.90 -6.89 -12.71
C LYS A 124 2.73 -5.74 -13.31
N ILE A 125 3.15 -4.77 -12.49
CA ILE A 125 3.88 -3.57 -12.95
C ILE A 125 5.10 -3.90 -13.83
N PHE A 126 5.82 -4.99 -13.54
CA PHE A 126 7.01 -5.40 -14.27
C PHE A 126 6.89 -6.79 -14.92
N SER A 127 5.72 -7.43 -14.87
CA SER A 127 5.53 -8.81 -15.35
C SER A 127 5.87 -9.00 -16.81
N ASP A 128 5.58 -7.99 -17.63
CA ASP A 128 5.76 -8.05 -19.09
C ASP A 128 7.22 -7.85 -19.51
N LYS A 129 8.02 -7.27 -18.60
CA LYS A 129 9.45 -6.99 -18.81
C LYS A 129 10.36 -7.97 -18.06
N ARG A 130 9.81 -9.05 -17.50
CA ARG A 130 10.56 -10.01 -16.66
C ARG A 130 11.73 -10.70 -17.36
N TYR A 131 11.74 -10.75 -18.69
CA TYR A 131 12.82 -11.33 -19.50
C TYR A 131 13.58 -10.30 -20.34
N SER A 132 13.39 -9.00 -20.07
CA SER A 132 14.15 -7.95 -20.74
C SER A 132 15.64 -8.05 -20.37
N LEU A 133 16.54 -8.04 -21.35
CA LEU A 133 17.99 -8.19 -21.09
C LEU A 133 18.73 -6.87 -20.91
N SER A 134 18.11 -5.75 -21.26
CA SER A 134 18.75 -4.42 -21.33
C SER A 134 18.24 -3.42 -20.29
N SER A 135 17.45 -3.88 -19.31
CA SER A 135 16.69 -3.00 -18.43
C SER A 135 16.72 -3.46 -16.97
N TYR A 136 16.29 -2.59 -16.04
CA TYR A 136 16.32 -2.86 -14.59
C TYR A 136 15.02 -3.54 -14.10
N GLU A 137 14.00 -3.52 -14.95
CA GLU A 137 12.67 -4.06 -14.69
C GLU A 137 12.67 -5.55 -14.29
N PRO A 138 13.48 -6.46 -14.90
CA PRO A 138 13.60 -7.84 -14.43
C PRO A 138 14.05 -7.96 -12.98
N PHE A 139 15.02 -7.13 -12.55
CA PHE A 139 15.49 -7.11 -11.17
C PHE A 139 14.39 -6.62 -10.23
N CYS A 140 13.67 -5.56 -10.59
CA CYS A 140 12.54 -5.08 -9.80
C CYS A 140 11.42 -6.13 -9.70
N TRP A 141 11.08 -6.79 -10.81
CA TRP A 141 10.10 -7.88 -10.82
C TRP A 141 10.52 -9.03 -9.90
N TYR A 142 11.78 -9.48 -10.01
CA TYR A 142 12.33 -10.53 -9.15
C TYR A 142 12.21 -10.18 -7.66
N VAL A 143 12.59 -8.96 -7.28
CA VAL A 143 12.52 -8.52 -5.88
C VAL A 143 11.07 -8.51 -5.38
N LEU A 144 10.12 -8.05 -6.19
CA LEU A 144 8.70 -8.07 -5.82
C LEU A 144 8.18 -9.50 -5.71
N GLN A 145 8.54 -10.38 -6.65
CA GLN A 145 8.14 -11.80 -6.61
C GLN A 145 8.64 -12.48 -5.35
N ARG A 146 9.92 -12.31 -4.99
CA ARG A 146 10.49 -12.87 -3.76
C ARG A 146 9.83 -12.34 -2.49
N LYS A 147 9.45 -11.05 -2.47
CA LYS A 147 8.68 -10.50 -1.34
C LYS A 147 7.31 -11.18 -1.22
N THR A 148 6.62 -11.38 -2.34
CA THR A 148 5.31 -12.06 -2.35
C THR A 148 5.42 -13.52 -1.97
N GLU A 149 6.44 -14.25 -2.43
CA GLU A 149 6.71 -15.63 -2.01
C GLU A 149 6.90 -15.71 -0.50
N ASN A 150 7.75 -14.84 0.08
CA ASN A 150 7.95 -14.78 1.53
C ASN A 150 6.65 -14.48 2.29
N LYS A 151 5.81 -13.59 1.75
CA LYS A 151 4.49 -13.28 2.33
C LYS A 151 3.54 -14.47 2.25
N ASN A 152 3.51 -15.20 1.13
CA ASN A 152 2.73 -16.42 0.97
C ASN A 152 3.15 -17.51 1.96
N VAL A 153 4.48 -17.69 2.15
CA VAL A 153 5.02 -18.61 3.16
C VAL A 153 4.53 -18.22 4.56
N LYS A 154 4.60 -16.92 4.91
CA LYS A 154 4.07 -16.41 6.18
C LYS A 154 2.58 -16.69 6.33
N ILE A 155 1.77 -16.39 5.31
CA ILE A 155 0.31 -16.64 5.30
C ILE A 155 0.03 -18.13 5.50
N LEU A 156 0.75 -19.01 4.81
CA LEU A 156 0.58 -20.45 4.90
C LEU A 156 0.83 -20.93 6.33
N PHE A 157 1.98 -20.58 6.92
CA PHE A 157 2.33 -21.00 8.27
C PHE A 157 1.40 -20.40 9.33
N SER A 158 1.13 -19.09 9.28
CA SER A 158 0.26 -18.46 10.27
C SER A 158 -1.17 -18.99 10.18
N SER A 159 -1.66 -19.29 8.97
CA SER A 159 -3.01 -19.81 8.79
C SER A 159 -3.14 -21.28 9.20
N LYS A 160 -2.11 -22.10 8.92
CA LYS A 160 -2.06 -23.48 9.44
C LYS A 160 -2.02 -23.52 10.96
N LEU A 161 -1.20 -22.67 11.59
CA LEU A 161 -1.15 -22.56 13.06
C LEU A 161 -2.49 -22.13 13.66
N ALA A 162 -3.24 -21.28 12.95
CA ALA A 162 -4.57 -20.86 13.36
C ALA A 162 -5.68 -21.90 13.08
N GLY A 163 -5.35 -23.08 12.52
CA GLY A 163 -6.32 -24.14 12.24
C GLY A 163 -7.29 -23.83 11.09
N LEU A 164 -6.92 -22.93 10.16
CA LEU A 164 -7.75 -22.64 8.99
C LEU A 164 -7.78 -23.82 8.01
N ASP A 165 -8.95 -24.07 7.41
CA ASP A 165 -9.09 -25.05 6.34
C ASP A 165 -8.31 -24.65 5.08
N GLU A 166 -7.95 -25.65 4.29
CA GLU A 166 -7.07 -25.48 3.14
C GLU A 166 -7.63 -24.51 2.09
N GLU A 167 -8.95 -24.53 1.85
CA GLU A 167 -9.58 -23.66 0.86
C GLU A 167 -9.53 -22.19 1.29
N LYS A 168 -9.78 -21.89 2.58
CA LYS A 168 -9.58 -20.53 3.11
C LYS A 168 -8.12 -20.07 3.03
N ILE A 169 -7.15 -20.98 3.21
CA ILE A 169 -5.73 -20.64 3.03
C ILE A 169 -5.46 -20.31 1.56
N LYS A 170 -5.90 -21.16 0.62
CA LYS A 170 -5.73 -20.94 -0.82
C LYS A 170 -6.33 -19.62 -1.30
N GLN A 171 -7.47 -19.21 -0.74
CA GLN A 171 -8.10 -17.93 -1.03
C GLN A 171 -7.26 -16.73 -0.58
N ARG A 172 -6.43 -16.87 0.46
CA ARG A 172 -5.56 -15.80 0.97
C ARG A 172 -4.22 -15.71 0.25
N LEU A 173 -3.74 -16.81 -0.34
CA LEU A 173 -2.49 -16.81 -1.09
C LEU A 173 -2.55 -15.86 -2.28
N ILE A 174 -1.48 -15.09 -2.47
CA ILE A 174 -1.29 -14.17 -3.58
C ILE A 174 -0.79 -15.00 -4.76
N LYS A 175 -1.59 -15.09 -5.82
CA LYS A 175 -1.28 -15.81 -7.05
C LYS A 175 -1.13 -14.79 -8.17
N VAL A 176 -0.05 -14.89 -8.94
CA VAL A 176 0.22 -14.09 -10.14
C VAL A 176 0.52 -15.03 -11.28
#